data_AF-A0A486XTJ3-F1
#
_entry.id   AF-A0A486XTJ3-F1
#
_cell.length_a   1.000
_cell.length_b   1.000
_cell.length_c   1.000
_cell.angle_alpha   90.00
_cell.angle_beta   90.00
_cell.angle_gamma   90.00
#
_symmetry.space_group_name_H-M   'P 1'
#
loop_
_entity.id
_entity.type
_entity.pdbx_description
1 polymer ?
#
loop_
_entity_poly.entity_id
_entity_poly.type
_entity_poly.pdbx_seq_one_letter_code
_entity_poly.pdbx_strand_id
1 'polypeptide(L)' 'MALPPISNEQEHAAALDRIELLLEAEPGTPEGDEFDELMQLIKEYEDIHYPMP' A
#
# COMPACT_ATOMS: atom_id res chain seq x y z
N MET A 1 6.73 -10.25 -7.80
CA MET A 1 6.43 -9.32 -8.91
C MET A 1 6.13 -8.00 -8.23
N ALA A 2 6.81 -6.91 -8.59
CA ALA A 2 6.59 -5.63 -7.90
C ALA A 2 5.20 -5.09 -8.26
N LEU A 3 4.41 -4.71 -7.27
CA LEU A 3 3.17 -3.98 -7.45
C LEU A 3 3.45 -2.64 -8.14
N PRO A 4 2.60 -2.23 -9.09
CA PRO A 4 2.75 -0.94 -9.74
C PRO A 4 2.53 0.21 -8.73
N PRO A 5 3.23 1.34 -8.90
CA PRO A 5 3.06 2.49 -8.01
C PRO A 5 1.67 3.09 -8.14
N ILE A 6 1.14 3.53 -7.00
CA ILE A 6 -0.17 4.17 -6.90
C ILE A 6 -0.10 5.53 -7.61
N SER A 7 -0.89 5.70 -8.67
CA SER A 7 -0.84 6.90 -9.51
C SER A 7 -2.07 7.80 -9.36
N ASN A 8 -3.11 7.35 -8.66
CA ASN A 8 -4.37 8.07 -8.50
C ASN A 8 -5.10 7.69 -7.20
N GLU A 9 -6.11 8.48 -6.82
CA GLU A 9 -6.89 8.27 -5.59
C GLU A 9 -7.65 6.94 -5.56
N GLN A 10 -8.08 6.39 -6.71
CA GLN A 10 -8.75 5.09 -6.75
C GLN A 10 -7.79 3.94 -6.43
N GLU A 11 -6.57 3.98 -6.97
CA GLU A 11 -5.52 3.02 -6.64
C GLU A 11 -5.09 3.15 -5.17
N HIS A 12 -5.05 4.38 -4.65
CA HIS A 12 -4.77 4.63 -3.25
C HIS A 12 -5.84 4.00 -2.33
N ALA A 13 -7.12 4.25 -2.63
CA ALA A 13 -8.23 3.66 -1.89
C ALA A 13 -8.26 2.14 -1.99
N ALA A 14 -7.98 1.57 -3.17
CA ALA A 14 -7.90 0.13 -3.35
C ALA A 14 -6.73 -0.49 -2.57
N ALA A 15 -5.58 0.19 -2.53
CA ALA A 15 -4.43 -0.26 -1.75
C ALA A 15 -4.74 -0.23 -0.24
N LEU A 16 -5.46 0.77 0.25
CA LEU A 16 -5.91 0.84 1.64
C LEU A 16 -6.88 -0.31 1.99
N ASP A 17 -7.88 -0.56 1.16
CA ASP A 17 -8.83 -1.68 1.35
C ASP A 17 -8.09 -3.02 1.34
N ARG A 18 -7.08 -3.16 0.47
CA ARG A 18 -6.23 -4.35 0.41
C ARG A 18 -5.40 -4.53 1.68
N ILE A 19 -4.81 -3.47 2.21
CA ILE A 19 -4.10 -3.47 3.48
C ILE A 19 -5.03 -3.92 4.61
N GLU A 20 -6.28 -3.45 4.65
CA GLU A 20 -7.25 -3.87 5.67
C GLU A 20 -7.50 -5.38 5.64
N LEU A 21 -7.52 -5.99 4.46
CA LEU A 21 -7.63 -7.44 4.29
C LEU A 21 -6.35 -8.20 4.68
N LEU A 22 -5.20 -7.54 4.58
CA LEU A 22 -3.88 -8.11 4.87
C LEU A 22 -3.41 -7.80 6.31
N LEU A 23 -4.18 -7.05 7.10
CA LEU A 23 -3.84 -6.74 8.50
C LEU A 23 -3.69 -8.00 9.38
N GLU A 24 -4.39 -9.08 9.02
CA GLU A 24 -4.29 -10.38 9.71
C GLU A 24 -3.21 -11.30 9.12
N ALA A 25 -2.50 -10.86 8.08
CA ALA A 25 -1.45 -11.65 7.44
C ALA A 25 -0.24 -11.81 8.36
N GLU A 26 0.31 -13.03 8.40
CA GLU A 26 1.52 -13.29 9.18
C GLU A 26 2.77 -12.76 8.45
N PRO A 27 3.72 -12.14 9.17
CA PRO A 27 4.96 -11.67 8.57
C PRO A 27 5.78 -12.83 8.01
N GLY A 28 6.32 -12.66 6.80
CA GLY A 28 7.06 -13.69 6.08
C GLY A 28 6.18 -14.67 5.27
N THR A 29 4.87 -14.40 5.20
CA THR A 29 3.98 -15.00 4.19
C THR A 29 3.91 -14.10 2.95
N PRO A 30 3.50 -14.63 1.78
CA PRO A 30 3.29 -13.82 0.58
C PRO A 30 2.34 -12.63 0.81
N GLU A 31 1.34 -12.82 1.67
CA GLU A 31 0.41 -11.76 2.08
C GLU A 31 1.09 -10.67 2.93
N GLY A 32 2.00 -11.06 3.82
CA GLY A 32 2.81 -10.10 4.60
C GLY A 32 3.78 -9.32 3.71
N ASP A 33 4.44 -9.97 2.76
CA ASP A 33 5.28 -9.29 1.77
C ASP A 33 4.44 -8.30 0.91
N GLU A 34 3.19 -8.67 0.56
CA GLU A 34 2.25 -7.78 -0.14
C GLU A 34 1.85 -6.57 0.72
N PHE A 35 1.62 -6.77 2.03
CA PHE A 35 1.30 -5.70 2.97
C PHE A 35 2.42 -4.67 3.08
N ASP A 36 3.67 -5.11 3.26
CA ASP A 36 4.84 -4.23 3.34
C ASP A 36 5.05 -3.44 2.04
N GLU A 37 4.86 -4.07 0.88
CA GLU A 37 4.96 -3.40 -0.42
C GLU A 37 3.85 -2.35 -0.61
N LEU A 38 2.59 -2.68 -0.30
CA LEU A 38 1.46 -1.75 -0.37
C LEU A 38 1.64 -0.55 0.57
N MET A 39 2.10 -0.78 1.79
CA MET A 39 2.42 0.28 2.75
C MET A 39 3.44 1.27 2.18
N GLN A 40 4.48 0.77 1.51
CA GLN A 40 5.50 1.62 0.90
C GLN A 40 4.92 2.45 -0.25
N LEU A 41 4.11 1.84 -1.11
CA LEU A 41 3.47 2.53 -2.24
C LEU A 41 2.50 3.63 -1.81
N ILE A 42 1.69 3.36 -0.78
CA ILE A 42 0.76 4.34 -0.21
C ILE A 42 1.52 5.53 0.34
N LYS A 43 2.56 5.28 1.13
CA LYS A 43 3.38 6.35 1.71
C LYS A 43 4.02 7.22 0.63
N GLU A 44 4.51 6.62 -0.46
CA GLU A 44 5.12 7.35 -1.56
C GLU A 44 4.08 8.22 -2.30
N TYR A 45 2.87 7.67 -2.50
CA TYR A 45 1.74 8.44 -3.03
C TYR A 45 1.33 9.61 -2.13
N GLU A 46 1.22 9.38 -0.83
CA GLU A 46 0.86 10.40 0.16
C GLU A 46 1.92 11.49 0.30
N ASP A 47 3.21 11.16 0.23
CA ASP A 47 4.29 12.15 0.26
C ASP A 47 4.19 13.13 -0.93
N ILE A 48 3.78 12.62 -2.10
CA ILE A 48 3.60 13.41 -3.32
C ILE A 48 2.28 14.20 -3.30
N HIS A 49 1.18 13.59 -2.87
CA HIS A 49 -0.18 14.16 -2.98
C HIS A 49 -0.64 14.92 -1.74
N TYR A 50 -0.18 14.51 -0.56
CA TYR A 50 -0.52 15.08 0.75
C TYR A 50 0.74 15.47 1.55
N PRO A 51 1.62 16.34 1.00
CA PRO A 51 2.81 16.77 1.72
C PRO A 51 2.39 17.50 3.00
N MET A 52 2.83 17.00 4.16
CA MET A 52 2.60 17.69 5.43
C MET A 52 3.37 19.03 5.45
N PRO A 53 2.75 20.12 5.96
CA PRO A 53 3.34 21.46 5.99
C PRO A 53 4.49 21.64 6.97
#